data_AF-A0A376DH93-F1
#
_entry.id   AF-A0A376DH93-F1
#
_cell.length_a   1.000
_cell.length_b   1.000
_cell.length_c   1.000
_cell.angle_alpha   90.00
_cell.angle_beta   90.00
_cell.angle_gamma   90.00
#
_symmetry.space_group_name_H-M   'P 1'
#
loop_
_entity.id
_entity.type
_entity.pdbx_description
1 polymer ?
#
loop_
_entity_poly.entity_id
_entity_poly.type
_entity_poly.pdbx_seq_one_letter_code
_entity_poly.pdbx_strand_id
1 'polypeptide(L)'
;MMAPDDLHRLDGLFQEILSGLSAAGINKTARAVGQAVRAAQQKRIRSQQSPDGNRWPARKKRVFRVQAGVVFIWNGTQVRRLKNWRTTTGRYGPMITGYDTERRGIRSFHKADIEEYLEIDTRRRTQSAIKRPPMFEQLRTNRFLKVKTDPGGVSVGFEGRAARIARVHQFGEVSLVSAGNAVRYPQRELLGFSEADRQKVTENHYQQPVEKHPLNAEIMRLLENMVRTGVVSEVDLKNWRIRATSGGLTTDWLRWNCTRAGAFKIWLPPSPGEQVLLLCPGGSPEMAVVAGSLYSEEHPAPGTKQNEVILLAPDGAEIRYDAEKGALTVKGIKTAEISAETRITLDTPAVECTKHLKARTFELTDGGTMKGDITHSNGNLRSNGVTVHTHVHNGVQSGGSMTGGRNDTGMHRHEPAW
;
A
#
# COMPACT_ATOMS: atom_id res chain seq x y z
N MET A 1 3.01 10.60 -31.07
CA MET A 1 4.14 9.66 -30.91
C MET A 1 4.95 10.24 -29.77
N MET A 2 5.14 9.51 -28.66
CA MET A 2 5.83 10.05 -27.47
C MET A 2 7.28 10.36 -27.84
N ALA A 3 7.82 11.50 -27.41
CA ALA A 3 9.22 11.83 -27.64
C ALA A 3 10.09 10.90 -26.75
N PRO A 4 11.22 10.36 -27.26
CA PRO A 4 12.12 9.47 -26.51
C PRO A 4 12.56 10.04 -25.13
N ASP A 5 12.64 11.37 -25.03
CA ASP A 5 13.08 12.09 -23.83
C ASP A 5 12.15 11.91 -22.62
N ASP A 6 10.86 11.69 -22.82
CA ASP A 6 9.90 11.53 -21.72
C ASP A 6 10.05 10.18 -21.01
N LEU A 7 10.46 9.15 -21.74
CA LEU A 7 10.71 7.81 -21.16
C LEU A 7 12.02 7.80 -20.36
N HIS A 8 13.06 8.47 -20.87
CA HIS A 8 14.37 8.57 -20.20
C HIS A 8 14.29 9.39 -18.90
N ARG A 9 13.39 10.38 -18.83
CA ARG A 9 13.09 11.09 -17.58
C ARG A 9 12.42 10.20 -16.55
N LEU A 10 11.50 9.34 -16.97
CA LEU A 10 10.83 8.37 -16.08
C LEU A 10 11.86 7.37 -15.52
N ASP A 11 12.76 6.86 -16.36
CA ASP A 11 13.82 5.94 -15.94
C ASP A 11 14.78 6.60 -14.95
N GLY A 12 15.17 7.86 -15.18
CA GLY A 12 15.98 8.63 -14.23
C GLY A 12 15.32 8.79 -12.86
N LEU A 13 14.02 9.07 -12.84
CA LEU A 13 13.23 9.22 -11.61
C LEU A 13 13.08 7.89 -10.85
N PHE A 14 12.84 6.79 -11.56
CA PHE A 14 12.80 5.46 -10.93
C PHE A 14 14.16 5.09 -10.33
N GLN A 15 15.26 5.42 -11.00
CA GLN A 15 16.60 5.19 -10.46
C GLN A 15 16.86 6.01 -9.20
N GLU A 16 16.37 7.25 -9.10
CA GLU A 16 16.47 8.05 -7.89
C GLU A 16 15.69 7.45 -6.72
N ILE A 17 14.44 7.01 -6.94
CA ILE A 17 13.62 6.35 -5.91
C ILE A 17 14.27 5.04 -5.46
N LEU A 18 14.70 4.21 -6.40
CA LEU A 18 15.42 2.96 -6.11
C LEU A 18 16.73 3.24 -5.37
N SER A 19 17.44 4.33 -5.67
CA SER A 19 18.65 4.72 -4.94
C SER A 19 18.34 5.12 -3.50
N GLY A 20 17.23 5.81 -3.25
CA GLY A 20 16.76 6.20 -1.91
C GLY A 20 16.30 5.02 -1.07
N LEU A 21 15.65 4.04 -1.70
CA LEU A 21 15.18 2.80 -1.07
C LEU A 21 16.24 1.69 -1.05
N SER A 22 17.37 1.89 -1.70
CA SER A 22 18.51 0.96 -1.64
C SER A 22 19.03 0.83 -0.21
N ALA A 23 19.73 -0.27 0.06
CA ALA A 23 20.40 -0.47 1.36
C ALA A 23 21.34 0.70 1.72
N ALA A 24 21.97 1.34 0.73
CA ALA A 24 22.81 2.52 0.94
C ALA A 24 21.99 3.77 1.29
N GLY A 25 20.87 4.00 0.61
CA GLY A 25 19.94 5.10 0.86
C GLY A 25 19.31 5.00 2.25
N ILE A 26 18.79 3.82 2.61
CA ILE A 26 18.23 3.53 3.94
C ILE A 26 19.29 3.76 5.03
N ASN A 27 20.51 3.25 4.86
CA ASN A 27 21.59 3.45 5.83
C ASN A 27 21.96 4.93 6.01
N LYS A 28 21.95 5.71 4.92
CA LYS A 28 22.19 7.16 4.97
C LYS A 28 21.10 7.86 5.78
N THR A 29 19.83 7.53 5.55
CA THR A 29 18.68 8.08 6.29
C THR A 29 18.75 7.70 7.76
N ALA A 30 18.93 6.41 8.07
CA ALA A 30 19.06 5.91 9.43
C ALA A 30 20.19 6.63 10.19
N ARG A 31 21.34 6.84 9.54
CA ARG A 31 22.47 7.56 10.12
C ARG A 31 22.16 9.03 10.40
N ALA A 32 21.44 9.71 9.51
CA ALA A 32 21.03 11.10 9.70
C ALA A 32 20.09 11.23 10.91
N VAL A 33 19.07 10.37 11.02
CA VAL A 33 18.17 10.31 12.17
C VAL A 33 18.94 10.07 13.47
N GLY A 34 19.84 9.08 13.48
CA GLY A 34 20.66 8.80 14.66
C GLY A 34 21.58 9.97 15.06
N GLN A 35 22.12 10.71 14.10
CA GLN A 35 22.90 11.92 14.38
C GLN A 35 22.04 13.03 15.01
N ALA A 36 20.82 13.24 14.51
CA ALA A 36 19.88 14.21 15.06
C ALA A 36 19.48 13.84 16.50
N VAL A 37 19.10 12.58 16.74
CA VAL A 37 18.79 12.07 18.08
C VAL A 37 20.00 12.24 19.00
N ARG A 38 21.20 11.88 18.56
CA ARG A 38 22.42 12.09 19.34
C ARG A 38 22.63 13.55 19.70
N ALA A 39 22.48 14.47 18.75
CA ALA A 39 22.63 15.90 19.00
C ALA A 39 21.62 16.42 20.04
N ALA A 40 20.37 15.93 20.00
CA ALA A 40 19.35 16.23 20.99
C ALA A 40 19.75 15.72 22.40
N GLN A 41 20.19 14.46 22.52
CA GLN A 41 20.70 13.92 23.79
C GLN A 41 21.89 14.73 24.30
N GLN A 42 22.84 15.09 23.42
CA GLN A 42 24.01 15.90 23.77
C GLN A 42 23.62 17.27 24.34
N LYS A 43 22.62 17.92 23.73
CA LYS A 43 22.09 19.21 24.18
C LYS A 43 21.45 19.07 25.56
N ARG A 44 20.61 18.05 25.78
CA ARG A 44 20.00 17.79 27.10
C ARG A 44 21.01 17.48 28.18
N ILE A 45 21.98 16.62 27.89
CA ILE A 45 23.04 16.28 28.85
C ILE A 45 23.86 17.54 29.19
N ARG A 46 24.16 18.38 28.20
CA ARG A 46 24.85 19.67 28.42
C ARG A 46 24.02 20.61 29.30
N SER A 47 22.71 20.66 29.09
CA SER A 47 21.77 21.47 29.88
C SER A 47 21.41 20.86 31.24
N GLN A 48 21.83 19.62 31.52
CA GLN A 48 21.49 18.85 32.71
C GLN A 48 19.97 18.70 32.94
N GLN A 49 19.26 18.34 31.87
CA GLN A 49 17.81 18.17 31.85
C GLN A 49 17.41 16.77 31.38
N SER A 50 16.28 16.27 31.88
CA SER A 50 15.62 15.06 31.38
C SER A 50 14.91 15.31 30.04
N PRO A 51 14.46 14.26 29.33
CA PRO A 51 13.63 14.39 28.13
C PRO A 51 12.40 15.30 28.32
N ASP A 52 11.78 15.27 29.51
CA ASP A 52 10.62 16.10 29.84
C ASP A 52 10.98 17.56 30.17
N GLY A 53 12.25 17.95 30.07
CA GLY A 53 12.73 19.32 30.32
C GLY A 53 13.08 19.62 31.78
N ASN A 54 12.76 18.72 32.72
CA ASN A 54 13.06 18.90 34.14
C ASN A 54 14.56 18.86 34.42
N ARG A 55 15.05 19.73 35.32
CA ARG A 55 16.46 19.73 35.73
C ARG A 55 16.79 18.50 36.58
N TRP A 56 17.94 17.89 36.32
CA TRP A 56 18.41 16.75 37.10
C TRP A 56 18.74 17.13 38.56
N PRO A 57 18.58 16.19 39.51
CA PRO A 57 19.06 16.37 40.87
C PRO A 57 20.56 16.69 40.91
N ALA A 58 20.91 17.81 41.54
CA ALA A 58 22.31 18.27 41.64
C ALA A 58 23.20 17.26 42.39
N ARG A 59 24.51 17.28 42.14
CA ARG A 59 25.47 16.49 42.93
C ARG A 59 25.40 16.92 44.39
N LYS A 60 25.36 15.96 45.32
CA LYS A 60 25.50 16.25 46.75
C LYS A 60 26.79 17.04 47.00
N LYS A 61 26.70 18.13 47.76
CA LYS A 61 27.88 18.91 48.15
C LYS A 61 28.77 18.02 49.01
N ARG A 62 30.06 17.97 48.67
CA ARG A 62 31.03 17.20 49.45
C ARG A 62 31.34 18.03 50.69
N VAL A 63 30.84 17.57 51.83
CA VAL A 63 31.16 18.17 53.13
C VAL A 63 32.46 17.54 53.60
N PHE A 64 33.52 18.35 53.69
CA PHE A 64 34.73 17.92 54.37
C PHE A 64 34.55 18.21 55.86
N ARG A 65 34.66 17.17 56.68
CA ARG A 65 34.77 17.30 58.13
C ARG A 65 36.26 17.28 58.45
N VAL A 66 36.77 18.36 59.05
CA VAL A 66 38.13 18.40 59.57
C VAL A 66 38.06 18.00 61.04
N GLN A 67 38.93 17.08 61.44
CA GLN A 67 39.09 16.65 62.82
C GLN A 67 39.62 17.82 63.65
N ALA A 68 38.78 18.39 64.53
CA ALA A 68 39.09 19.61 65.28
C ALA A 68 39.63 19.28 66.68
N GLY A 69 38.98 18.33 67.36
CA GLY A 69 39.39 17.82 68.67
C GLY A 69 39.08 16.32 68.80
N VAL A 70 39.85 15.59 69.60
CA VAL A 70 39.50 14.25 70.06
C VAL A 70 39.90 14.07 71.51
N VAL A 71 39.05 13.39 72.27
CA VAL A 71 39.30 12.96 73.63
C VAL A 71 39.20 11.45 73.68
N PHE A 72 40.17 10.77 74.28
CA PHE A 72 40.18 9.32 74.37
C PHE A 72 40.91 8.83 75.62
N ILE A 73 40.59 7.61 76.06
CA ILE A 73 41.32 6.90 77.12
C ILE A 73 42.47 6.12 76.47
N TRP A 74 43.66 6.32 77.00
CA TRP A 74 44.89 5.70 76.55
C TRP A 74 45.57 4.96 77.71
N ASN A 75 45.97 3.72 77.45
CA ASN A 75 46.72 2.87 78.39
C ASN A 75 46.07 2.75 79.78
N GLY A 76 44.81 2.31 79.82
CA GLY A 76 44.07 1.89 81.01
C GLY A 76 43.43 2.99 81.86
N THR A 77 43.99 4.21 81.86
CA THR A 77 43.54 5.25 82.83
C THR A 77 43.70 6.69 82.34
N GLN A 78 44.46 6.94 81.27
CA GLN A 78 44.86 8.31 80.94
C GLN A 78 43.94 8.90 79.89
N VAL A 79 43.16 9.91 80.26
CA VAL A 79 42.41 10.71 79.29
C VAL A 79 43.38 11.62 78.53
N ARG A 80 43.26 11.64 77.21
CA ARG A 80 44.08 12.47 76.31
C ARG A 80 43.18 13.32 75.44
N ARG A 81 43.44 14.63 75.41
CA ARG A 81 42.73 15.59 74.56
C ARG A 81 43.67 16.17 73.52
N LEU A 82 43.44 15.80 72.26
CA LEU A 82 44.18 16.29 71.11
C LEU A 82 43.38 17.32 70.32
N LYS A 83 44.02 18.42 69.93
CA LYS A 83 43.50 19.41 68.96
C LYS A 83 44.21 19.26 67.61
N ASN A 84 43.51 19.64 66.53
CA ASN A 84 44.02 19.61 65.15
C ASN A 84 44.67 18.27 64.78
N TRP A 85 44.04 17.18 65.20
CA TRP A 85 44.60 15.86 65.06
C TRP A 85 44.37 15.29 63.66
N ARG A 86 45.21 14.33 63.27
CA ARG A 86 45.10 13.58 62.02
C ARG A 86 45.40 12.11 62.29
N THR A 87 44.86 11.24 61.45
CA THR A 87 45.33 9.85 61.39
C THR A 87 46.66 9.81 60.64
N THR A 88 47.66 9.20 61.26
CA THR A 88 48.98 8.93 60.66
C THR A 88 49.26 7.43 60.71
N THR A 89 50.32 6.98 60.07
CA THR A 89 50.76 5.58 60.14
C THR A 89 52.17 5.55 60.72
N GLY A 90 52.34 4.85 61.84
CA GLY A 90 53.64 4.61 62.50
C GLY A 90 54.20 3.23 62.15
N ARG A 91 55.36 2.89 62.72
CA ARG A 91 56.04 1.60 62.49
C ARG A 91 55.15 0.40 62.83
N TYR A 92 54.28 0.51 63.83
CA TYR A 92 53.43 -0.56 64.35
C TYR A 92 51.94 -0.40 64.02
N GLY A 93 51.60 0.43 63.02
CA GLY A 93 50.23 0.57 62.53
C GLY A 93 49.65 1.99 62.65
N PRO A 94 48.32 2.14 62.51
CA PRO A 94 47.68 3.45 62.46
C PRO A 94 47.76 4.17 63.81
N MET A 95 48.15 5.43 63.76
CA MET A 95 48.27 6.33 64.91
C MET A 95 47.32 7.52 64.78
N ILE A 96 47.08 8.17 65.91
CA ILE A 96 46.49 9.50 65.99
C ILE A 96 47.59 10.47 66.42
N THR A 97 47.85 11.48 65.61
CA THR A 97 48.81 12.54 65.91
C THR A 97 48.10 13.88 66.01
N GLY A 98 48.33 14.63 67.08
CA GLY A 98 47.73 15.94 67.29
C GLY A 98 48.43 16.73 68.39
N TYR A 99 47.98 17.96 68.63
CA TYR A 99 48.47 18.78 69.74
C TYR A 99 47.77 18.38 71.03
N ASP A 100 48.50 17.78 71.95
CA ASP A 100 48.02 17.37 73.27
C ASP A 100 47.92 18.59 74.18
N THR A 101 46.70 18.91 74.62
CA THR A 101 46.44 20.09 75.45
C THR A 101 47.00 19.95 76.86
N GLU A 102 47.13 18.73 77.39
CA GLU A 102 47.64 18.48 78.73
C GLU A 102 49.17 18.47 78.74
N ARG A 103 49.78 17.90 77.70
CA ARG A 103 51.25 17.82 77.56
C ARG A 103 51.88 18.98 76.80
N ARG A 104 51.07 19.95 76.36
CA ARG A 104 51.46 21.19 75.65
C ARG A 104 52.42 20.94 74.48
N GLY A 105 52.12 19.95 73.64
CA GLY A 105 52.98 19.61 72.49
C GLY A 105 52.35 18.59 71.54
N ILE A 106 52.98 18.38 70.38
CA ILE A 106 52.52 17.37 69.42
C ILE A 106 52.87 15.97 69.94
N ARG A 107 51.89 15.08 69.94
CA ARG A 107 52.01 13.69 70.38
C ARG A 107 51.31 12.76 69.39
N SER A 108 51.82 11.54 69.29
CA SER A 108 51.26 10.45 68.50
C SER A 108 50.92 9.29 69.41
N PHE A 109 49.74 8.71 69.25
CA PHE A 109 49.25 7.56 70.01
C PHE A 109 48.83 6.47 69.04
N HIS A 110 49.23 5.22 69.27
CA HIS A 110 48.75 4.11 68.45
C HIS A 110 47.26 3.88 68.69
N LYS A 111 46.49 3.69 67.61
CA LYS A 111 45.04 3.49 67.72
C LYS A 111 44.68 2.18 68.44
N ALA A 112 45.59 1.21 68.44
CA ALA A 112 45.41 -0.05 69.15
C ALA A 112 45.44 0.13 70.69
N ASP A 113 46.12 1.17 71.18
CA ASP A 113 46.25 1.46 72.61
C ASP A 113 45.16 2.43 73.11
N ILE A 114 44.23 2.80 72.23
CA ILE A 114 43.09 3.64 72.55
C ILE A 114 41.93 2.73 72.90
N GLU A 115 41.58 2.72 74.18
CA GLU A 115 40.51 1.85 74.70
C GLU A 115 39.14 2.42 74.35
N GLU A 116 38.97 3.73 74.51
CA GLU A 116 37.69 4.39 74.27
C GLU A 116 37.88 5.81 73.75
N TYR A 117 37.07 6.19 72.76
CA TYR A 117 36.95 7.57 72.31
C TYR A 117 35.80 8.24 73.05
N LEU A 118 36.13 9.17 73.93
CA LEU A 118 35.15 9.90 74.75
C LEU A 118 34.47 11.02 73.94
N GLU A 119 35.20 11.71 73.08
CA GLU A 119 34.66 12.81 72.27
C GLU A 119 35.42 12.93 70.95
N ILE A 120 34.72 13.08 69.81
CA ILE A 120 35.33 13.42 68.53
C ILE A 120 34.65 14.69 67.98
N ASP A 121 35.29 15.84 68.19
CA ASP A 121 34.85 17.11 67.61
C ASP A 121 35.31 17.20 66.15
N THR A 122 34.34 17.28 65.24
CA THR A 122 34.59 17.51 63.82
C THR A 122 34.02 18.86 63.40
N ARG A 123 34.90 19.77 62.95
CA ARG A 123 34.45 21.04 62.38
C ARG A 123 34.10 20.85 60.92
N ARG A 124 32.91 21.32 60.55
CA ARG A 124 32.45 21.35 59.16
C ARG A 124 33.20 22.47 58.44
N ARG A 125 34.14 22.13 57.55
CA ARG A 125 34.76 23.11 56.67
C ARG A 125 34.10 23.04 55.30
N THR A 126 33.28 24.03 55.00
CA THR A 126 32.75 24.22 53.64
C THR A 126 33.89 24.79 52.81
N GLN A 127 34.50 23.98 51.93
CA GLN A 127 35.43 24.54 50.95
C GLN A 127 34.66 25.51 50.05
N SER A 128 35.26 26.67 49.74
CA SER A 128 34.75 27.56 48.70
C SER A 128 34.58 26.77 47.41
N ALA A 129 33.44 26.96 46.75
CA ALA A 129 33.01 26.11 45.65
C ALA A 129 33.94 26.27 44.44
N ILE A 130 34.92 25.37 44.28
CA ILE A 130 35.58 25.17 42.99
C ILE A 130 34.46 24.90 41.97
N LYS A 131 34.37 25.72 40.92
CA LYS A 131 33.36 25.60 39.86
C LYS A 131 33.47 24.20 39.25
N ARG A 132 32.54 23.32 39.61
CA ARG A 132 32.56 21.93 39.13
C ARG A 132 32.07 21.90 37.68
N PRO A 133 32.70 21.09 36.81
CA PRO A 133 32.18 20.88 35.47
C PRO A 133 30.78 20.24 35.54
N PRO A 134 29.93 20.49 34.53
CA PRO A 134 28.64 19.83 34.39
C PRO A 134 28.72 18.30 34.49
N MET A 135 27.64 17.66 34.92
CA MET A 135 27.59 16.21 34.95
C MET A 135 27.66 15.62 33.54
N PHE A 136 28.35 14.48 33.40
CA PHE A 136 28.40 13.69 32.17
C PHE A 136 28.99 14.42 30.95
N GLU A 137 29.83 15.43 31.18
CA GLU A 137 30.51 16.18 30.13
C GLU A 137 31.31 15.29 29.17
N GLN A 138 31.99 14.27 29.69
CA GLN A 138 32.68 13.29 28.85
C GLN A 138 31.69 12.35 28.14
N LEU A 139 30.69 11.82 28.86
CA LEU A 139 29.73 10.87 28.29
C LEU A 139 28.98 11.45 27.09
N ARG A 140 28.60 12.74 27.10
CA ARG A 140 27.91 13.32 25.93
C ARG A 140 28.76 13.35 24.65
N THR A 141 30.09 13.25 24.72
CA THR A 141 30.93 13.33 23.50
C THR A 141 30.68 12.17 22.54
N ASN A 142 30.98 12.36 21.25
CA ASN A 142 30.88 11.31 20.21
C ASN A 142 31.77 10.08 20.50
N ARG A 143 32.74 10.22 21.40
CA ARG A 143 33.56 9.10 21.88
C ARG A 143 32.72 8.08 22.63
N PHE A 144 31.74 8.52 23.42
CA PHE A 144 30.96 7.64 24.30
C PHE A 144 29.50 7.49 23.88
N LEU A 145 28.87 8.53 23.34
CA LEU A 145 27.50 8.47 22.81
C LEU A 145 27.55 8.09 21.33
N LYS A 146 27.30 6.82 21.04
CA LYS A 146 27.41 6.19 19.73
C LYS A 146 26.08 6.20 18.98
N VAL A 147 26.19 6.22 17.66
CA VAL A 147 25.10 5.97 16.71
C VAL A 147 25.49 4.73 15.94
N LYS A 148 24.62 3.72 15.91
CA LYS A 148 24.78 2.50 15.13
C LYS A 148 23.58 2.33 14.22
N THR A 149 23.83 1.93 12.99
CA THR A 149 22.82 1.63 11.98
C THR A 149 22.95 0.16 11.60
N ASP A 150 21.82 -0.51 11.48
CA ASP A 150 21.70 -1.89 11.03
C ASP A 150 20.45 -2.01 10.13
N PRO A 151 20.24 -3.14 9.45
CA PRO A 151 19.08 -3.30 8.56
C PRO A 151 17.72 -3.13 9.24
N GLY A 152 17.65 -3.30 10.57
CA GLY A 152 16.44 -3.11 11.37
C GLY A 152 16.26 -1.68 11.90
N GLY A 153 17.23 -0.78 11.71
CA GLY A 153 17.07 0.64 12.03
C GLY A 153 18.33 1.32 12.57
N VAL A 154 18.12 2.30 13.46
CA VAL A 154 19.19 3.09 14.08
C VAL A 154 19.07 3.09 15.60
N SER A 155 20.19 2.90 16.28
CA SER A 155 20.30 3.00 17.74
C SER A 155 21.27 4.10 18.15
N VAL A 156 20.94 4.80 19.24
CA VAL A 156 21.78 5.83 19.86
C VAL A 156 21.95 5.50 21.33
N GLY A 157 23.19 5.32 21.79
CA GLY A 157 23.43 4.88 23.15
C GLY A 157 24.89 4.82 23.55
N PHE A 158 25.14 4.18 24.70
CA PHE A 158 26.46 4.01 25.28
C PHE A 158 26.89 2.56 25.23
N GLU A 159 28.20 2.31 25.26
CA GLU A 159 28.77 0.96 25.24
C GLU A 159 29.78 0.73 26.36
N GLY A 160 30.00 -0.54 26.70
CA GLY A 160 30.97 -0.98 27.69
C GLY A 160 30.83 -0.28 29.05
N ARG A 161 31.94 0.26 29.57
CA ARG A 161 31.96 0.95 30.87
C ARG A 161 31.08 2.20 30.90
N ALA A 162 30.96 2.91 29.78
CA ALA A 162 30.11 4.09 29.67
C ALA A 162 28.62 3.72 29.76
N ALA A 163 28.21 2.59 29.15
CA ALA A 163 26.85 2.06 29.28
C ALA A 163 26.49 1.72 30.72
N ARG A 164 27.41 1.09 31.45
CA ARG A 164 27.21 0.77 32.87
C ARG A 164 26.98 2.03 33.71
N ILE A 165 27.82 3.06 33.52
CA ILE A 165 27.65 4.34 34.24
C ILE A 165 26.34 5.01 33.83
N ALA A 166 26.05 5.03 32.52
CA ALA A 166 24.83 5.65 32.01
C ALA A 166 23.57 4.97 32.55
N ARG A 167 23.54 3.64 32.60
CA ARG A 167 22.44 2.82 33.15
C ARG A 167 22.16 3.15 34.62
N VAL A 168 23.21 3.20 35.45
CA VAL A 168 23.09 3.55 36.88
C VAL A 168 22.39 4.90 37.05
N HIS A 169 22.72 5.87 36.20
CA HIS A 169 22.08 7.17 36.25
C HIS A 169 20.71 7.19 35.58
N GLN A 170 20.52 6.48 34.46
CA GLN A 170 19.27 6.40 33.71
C GLN A 170 18.13 5.89 34.60
N PHE A 171 18.39 4.88 35.44
CA PHE A 171 17.38 4.22 36.28
C PHE A 171 17.56 4.47 37.78
N GLY A 172 18.55 5.27 38.19
CA GLY A 172 18.81 5.56 39.62
C GLY A 172 19.24 4.33 40.42
N GLU A 173 20.06 3.48 39.82
CA GLU A 173 20.51 2.22 40.42
C GLU A 173 21.52 2.44 41.55
N VAL A 174 21.79 1.36 42.29
CA VAL A 174 22.86 1.30 43.30
C VAL A 174 24.17 0.94 42.59
N SER A 175 25.23 1.71 42.85
CA SER A 175 26.57 1.37 42.37
C SER A 175 27.62 1.61 43.46
N LEU A 176 28.69 0.82 43.40
CA LEU A 176 29.84 0.95 44.29
C LEU A 176 30.60 2.25 44.00
N VAL A 177 30.86 3.02 45.05
CA VAL A 177 31.66 4.26 45.04
C VAL A 177 33.09 3.99 45.46
N SER A 178 33.28 3.06 46.41
CA SER A 178 34.56 2.47 46.82
C SER A 178 34.32 1.04 47.30
N ALA A 179 35.39 0.28 47.60
CA ALA A 179 35.25 -1.02 48.25
C ALA A 179 34.36 -0.91 49.50
N GLY A 180 33.31 -1.74 49.57
CA GLY A 180 32.33 -1.77 50.66
C GLY A 180 31.28 -0.64 50.69
N ASN A 181 31.42 0.42 49.90
CA ASN A 181 30.50 1.56 49.94
C ASN A 181 29.65 1.66 48.67
N ALA A 182 28.42 1.14 48.75
CA ALA A 182 27.42 1.26 47.69
C ALA A 182 26.47 2.44 47.96
N VAL A 183 26.13 3.19 46.92
CA VAL A 183 25.20 4.32 47.03
C VAL A 183 24.16 4.23 45.92
N ARG A 184 22.89 4.48 46.27
CA ARG A 184 21.81 4.68 45.31
C ARG A 184 21.94 6.05 44.65
N TYR A 185 22.00 6.10 43.33
CA TYR A 185 22.07 7.34 42.59
C TYR A 185 20.67 7.89 42.31
N PRO A 186 20.47 9.23 42.34
CA PRO A 186 19.25 9.82 41.81
C PRO A 186 19.14 9.56 40.30
N GLN A 187 17.91 9.27 39.85
CA GLN A 187 17.58 9.11 38.43
C GLN A 187 17.89 10.40 37.66
N ARG A 188 18.61 10.23 36.55
CA ARG A 188 19.03 11.25 35.60
C ARG A 188 18.95 10.62 34.23
N GLU A 189 17.82 10.76 33.57
CA GLU A 189 17.57 10.20 32.26
C GLU A 189 18.49 10.83 31.21
N LEU A 190 19.50 10.08 30.80
CA LEU A 190 20.52 10.48 29.83
C LEU A 190 20.06 10.22 28.39
N LEU A 191 19.24 9.18 28.20
CA LEU A 191 18.64 8.77 26.93
C LEU A 191 17.12 8.80 27.07
N GLY A 192 16.44 9.24 26.01
CA GLY A 192 14.98 9.28 25.93
C GLY A 192 14.50 10.30 24.91
N PHE A 193 13.23 10.27 24.53
CA PHE A 193 12.66 11.17 23.53
C PHE A 193 11.73 12.18 24.19
N SER A 194 12.02 13.47 24.01
CA SER A 194 11.01 14.50 24.27
C SER A 194 9.97 14.49 23.14
N GLU A 195 8.83 15.14 23.35
CA GLU A 195 7.84 15.35 22.29
C GLU A 195 8.46 16.06 21.07
N ALA A 196 9.27 17.09 21.32
CA ALA A 196 10.01 17.80 20.26
C ALA A 196 11.03 16.90 19.53
N ASP A 197 11.61 15.88 20.18
CA ASP A 197 12.49 14.93 19.49
C ASP A 197 11.69 13.98 18.62
N ARG A 198 10.52 13.51 19.08
CA ARG A 198 9.64 12.65 18.29
C ARG A 198 9.17 13.39 17.05
N GLN A 199 8.72 14.63 17.23
CA GLN A 199 8.40 15.53 16.12
C GLN A 199 9.59 15.70 15.19
N LYS A 200 10.80 15.97 15.67
CA LYS A 200 12.00 16.08 14.82
C LYS A 200 12.46 14.77 14.17
N VAL A 201 12.20 13.61 14.76
CA VAL A 201 12.52 12.32 14.16
C VAL A 201 11.53 12.01 13.04
N THR A 202 10.25 12.26 13.27
CA THR A 202 9.20 12.22 12.25
C THR A 202 9.47 13.26 11.16
N GLU A 203 9.82 14.48 11.54
CA GLU A 203 10.15 15.56 10.61
C GLU A 203 11.46 15.27 9.88
N ASN A 204 12.48 14.63 10.47
CA ASN A 204 13.67 14.13 9.75
C ASN A 204 13.35 12.96 8.80
N HIS A 205 12.31 12.17 9.07
CA HIS A 205 11.74 11.25 8.08
C HIS A 205 11.11 12.03 6.91
N TYR A 206 10.66 13.27 7.14
CA TYR A 206 10.22 14.23 6.11
C TYR A 206 11.32 15.25 5.64
N GLN A 207 12.50 15.31 6.28
CA GLN A 207 13.56 16.34 6.12
C GLN A 207 14.95 15.74 5.77
N GLN A 208 15.01 14.55 5.17
CA GLN A 208 15.81 14.53 3.93
C GLN A 208 15.11 15.50 2.99
N PRO A 209 15.81 16.45 2.33
CA PRO A 209 15.20 17.68 1.85
C PRO A 209 14.06 17.40 0.86
N VAL A 210 12.85 17.29 1.40
CA VAL A 210 11.59 17.44 0.67
C VAL A 210 11.24 18.92 0.59
N GLU A 211 11.88 19.77 1.40
CA GLU A 211 11.75 21.24 1.29
C GLU A 211 12.74 21.82 0.28
N LYS A 212 12.18 21.98 -0.94
CA LYS A 212 12.60 22.75 -2.12
C LYS A 212 12.87 21.94 -3.39
N HIS A 213 12.16 20.83 -3.56
CA HIS A 213 11.76 20.44 -4.91
C HIS A 213 10.23 20.54 -5.00
N PRO A 214 9.65 21.60 -5.61
CA PRO A 214 8.25 21.59 -6.09
C PRO A 214 7.92 20.30 -6.86
N LEU A 215 8.94 19.61 -7.35
CA LEU A 215 8.93 18.27 -7.91
C LEU A 215 8.30 17.19 -7.01
N ASN A 216 8.42 17.17 -5.68
CA ASN A 216 7.93 16.01 -4.88
C ASN A 216 6.40 16.01 -4.68
N ALA A 217 5.81 17.16 -4.33
CA ALA A 217 4.35 17.30 -4.25
C ALA A 217 3.73 17.17 -5.65
N GLU A 218 4.40 17.73 -6.66
CA GLU A 218 3.99 17.56 -8.05
C GLU A 218 4.11 16.10 -8.50
N ILE A 219 5.18 15.38 -8.13
CA ILE A 219 5.34 13.95 -8.42
C ILE A 219 4.20 13.14 -7.81
N MET A 220 3.85 13.37 -6.53
CA MET A 220 2.73 12.66 -5.91
C MET A 220 1.41 12.99 -6.62
N ARG A 221 1.19 14.27 -6.96
CA ARG A 221 0.03 14.70 -7.76
C ARG A 221 -0.01 14.02 -9.13
N LEU A 222 1.12 13.89 -9.82
CA LEU A 222 1.20 13.24 -11.14
C LEU A 222 0.98 11.73 -11.02
N LEU A 223 1.57 11.09 -10.01
CA LEU A 223 1.38 9.67 -9.73
C LEU A 223 -0.09 9.35 -9.42
N GLU A 224 -0.72 10.15 -8.57
CA GLU A 224 -2.15 10.02 -8.23
C GLU A 224 -3.06 10.21 -9.45
N ASN A 225 -2.65 11.03 -10.42
CA ASN A 225 -3.40 11.27 -11.64
C ASN A 225 -3.11 10.26 -12.76
N MET A 226 -2.11 9.41 -12.62
CA MET A 226 -1.66 8.52 -13.69
C MET A 226 -2.75 7.55 -14.16
N VAL A 227 -3.62 7.13 -13.24
CA VAL A 227 -4.82 6.35 -13.54
C VAL A 227 -5.99 6.94 -12.76
N ARG A 228 -7.09 7.27 -13.44
CA ARG A 228 -8.30 7.83 -12.82
C ARG A 228 -9.54 7.09 -13.32
N THR A 229 -10.62 7.12 -12.56
CA THR A 229 -11.95 6.75 -13.05
C THR A 229 -12.73 8.02 -13.40
N GLY A 230 -13.57 7.95 -14.43
CA GLY A 230 -14.44 9.05 -14.82
C GLY A 230 -15.76 8.57 -15.38
N VAL A 231 -16.68 9.49 -15.63
CA VAL A 231 -17.98 9.25 -16.26
C VAL A 231 -18.06 10.08 -17.53
N VAL A 232 -18.39 9.45 -18.65
CA VAL A 232 -18.52 10.14 -19.95
C VAL A 232 -19.63 11.18 -19.86
N SER A 233 -19.33 12.42 -20.22
CA SER A 233 -20.29 13.54 -20.21
C SER A 233 -20.75 13.92 -21.61
N GLU A 234 -19.84 13.89 -22.59
CA GLU A 234 -20.10 14.28 -23.97
C GLU A 234 -19.36 13.35 -24.94
N VAL A 235 -19.93 13.16 -26.13
CA VAL A 235 -19.38 12.29 -27.18
C VAL A 235 -19.39 13.03 -28.52
N ASP A 236 -18.22 13.14 -29.14
CA ASP A 236 -18.04 13.60 -30.52
C ASP A 236 -17.75 12.40 -31.41
N LEU A 237 -18.81 11.88 -32.03
CA LEU A 237 -18.75 10.73 -32.93
C LEU A 237 -17.97 11.03 -34.22
N LYS A 238 -17.96 12.29 -34.68
CA LYS A 238 -17.30 12.69 -35.92
C LYS A 238 -15.78 12.66 -35.77
N ASN A 239 -15.29 13.16 -34.64
CA ASN A 239 -13.86 13.24 -34.35
C ASN A 239 -13.36 12.14 -33.42
N TRP A 240 -14.20 11.15 -33.09
CA TRP A 240 -13.82 9.99 -32.29
C TRP A 240 -13.19 10.45 -30.95
N ARG A 241 -13.89 11.36 -30.26
CA ARG A 241 -13.53 11.89 -28.93
C ARG A 241 -14.68 11.83 -27.93
N ILE A 242 -14.34 11.75 -26.64
CA ILE A 242 -15.28 11.97 -25.53
C ILE A 242 -14.73 13.01 -24.57
N ARG A 243 -15.61 13.58 -23.74
CA ARG A 243 -15.24 14.25 -22.48
C ARG A 243 -15.73 13.41 -21.31
N ALA A 244 -15.00 13.43 -20.21
CA ALA A 244 -15.38 12.74 -18.99
C ALA A 244 -15.22 13.63 -17.76
N THR A 245 -16.09 13.44 -16.77
CA THR A 245 -15.95 14.01 -15.43
C THR A 245 -15.21 13.03 -14.53
N SER A 246 -14.23 13.50 -13.77
CA SER A 246 -13.41 12.66 -12.87
C SER A 246 -13.00 13.45 -11.64
N GLY A 247 -13.70 13.20 -10.52
CA GLY A 247 -13.65 14.05 -9.34
C GLY A 247 -14.19 15.45 -9.64
N GLY A 248 -13.45 16.50 -9.27
CA GLY A 248 -13.79 17.89 -9.58
C GLY A 248 -13.35 18.38 -10.97
N LEU A 249 -12.81 17.51 -11.83
CA LEU A 249 -12.29 17.87 -13.15
C LEU A 249 -13.23 17.39 -14.25
N THR A 250 -13.46 18.21 -15.26
CA THR A 250 -13.95 17.78 -16.58
C THR A 250 -12.78 17.80 -17.56
N THR A 251 -12.53 16.70 -18.27
CA THR A 251 -11.43 16.62 -19.22
C THR A 251 -11.71 17.43 -20.48
N ASP A 252 -10.68 17.72 -21.26
CA ASP A 252 -10.88 18.10 -22.66
C ASP A 252 -11.23 16.85 -23.52
N TRP A 253 -11.30 17.01 -24.84
CA TRP A 253 -11.64 15.95 -25.78
C TRP A 253 -10.57 14.86 -25.86
N LEU A 254 -10.88 13.69 -25.29
CA LEU A 254 -10.00 12.53 -25.21
C LEU A 254 -10.37 11.48 -26.26
N ARG A 255 -9.37 10.75 -26.77
CA ARG A 255 -9.63 9.53 -27.55
C ARG A 255 -10.12 8.42 -26.64
N TRP A 256 -10.99 7.57 -27.17
CA TRP A 256 -11.33 6.31 -26.52
C TRP A 256 -10.62 5.11 -27.14
N ASN A 257 -10.42 4.07 -26.33
CA ASN A 257 -9.87 2.79 -26.78
C ASN A 257 -10.93 2.01 -27.58
N CYS A 258 -10.48 1.23 -28.55
CA CYS A 258 -11.29 0.21 -29.19
C CYS A 258 -10.51 -1.10 -29.22
N THR A 259 -11.21 -2.23 -29.37
CA THR A 259 -10.59 -3.55 -29.35
C THR A 259 -9.54 -3.71 -30.44
N ARG A 260 -9.78 -3.14 -31.63
CA ARG A 260 -8.86 -3.15 -32.79
C ARG A 260 -9.01 -1.87 -33.62
N ALA A 261 -7.89 -1.27 -34.02
CA ALA A 261 -7.81 -0.05 -34.82
C ALA A 261 -6.91 -0.16 -36.07
N GLY A 262 -6.57 -1.39 -36.48
CA GLY A 262 -5.65 -1.68 -37.60
C GLY A 262 -6.40 -2.08 -38.87
N ALA A 263 -5.99 -3.21 -39.47
CA ALA A 263 -6.69 -3.83 -40.60
C ALA A 263 -8.15 -4.17 -40.24
N PHE A 264 -8.35 -4.75 -39.05
CA PHE A 264 -9.66 -4.84 -38.42
C PHE A 264 -9.92 -3.58 -37.60
N LYS A 265 -11.14 -3.03 -37.75
CA LYS A 265 -11.63 -1.87 -37.02
C LYS A 265 -12.97 -2.22 -36.40
N ILE A 266 -13.13 -1.96 -35.09
CA ILE A 266 -14.39 -2.15 -34.37
C ILE A 266 -14.92 -0.78 -33.97
N TRP A 267 -16.16 -0.50 -34.37
CA TRP A 267 -16.86 0.74 -34.03
C TRP A 267 -17.94 0.44 -32.98
N LEU A 268 -17.68 0.86 -31.75
CA LEU A 268 -18.61 0.80 -30.63
C LEU A 268 -18.29 2.00 -29.72
N PRO A 269 -18.90 3.17 -29.98
CA PRO A 269 -18.57 4.39 -29.24
C PRO A 269 -19.11 4.34 -27.80
N PRO A 270 -18.41 4.96 -26.83
CA PRO A 270 -18.96 5.15 -25.49
C PRO A 270 -20.21 6.02 -25.49
N SER A 271 -21.03 5.92 -24.44
CA SER A 271 -22.24 6.72 -24.25
C SER A 271 -22.13 7.65 -23.03
N PRO A 272 -22.81 8.80 -23.00
CA PRO A 272 -22.92 9.61 -21.78
C PRO A 272 -23.46 8.79 -20.60
N GLY A 273 -22.89 8.98 -19.41
CA GLY A 273 -23.20 8.20 -18.20
C GLY A 273 -22.34 6.93 -18.02
N GLU A 274 -21.62 6.51 -19.05
CA GLU A 274 -20.74 5.35 -18.98
C GLU A 274 -19.51 5.62 -18.10
N GLN A 275 -19.23 4.73 -17.15
CA GLN A 275 -18.03 4.83 -16.31
C GLN A 275 -16.83 4.27 -17.07
N VAL A 276 -15.71 4.99 -17.01
CA VAL A 276 -14.50 4.69 -17.80
C VAL A 276 -13.22 4.82 -16.98
N LEU A 277 -12.20 4.08 -17.39
CA LEU A 277 -10.83 4.23 -16.91
C LEU A 277 -10.06 5.21 -17.79
N LEU A 278 -9.46 6.21 -17.17
CA LEU A 278 -8.60 7.20 -17.81
C LEU A 278 -7.14 6.88 -17.49
N LEU A 279 -6.33 6.69 -18.53
CA LEU A 279 -4.87 6.66 -18.40
C LEU A 279 -4.34 8.03 -18.75
N CYS A 280 -3.58 8.62 -17.84
CA CYS A 280 -3.02 9.96 -17.99
C CYS A 280 -1.49 9.85 -18.06
N PRO A 281 -0.90 9.71 -19.26
CA PRO A 281 0.54 9.66 -19.42
C PRO A 281 1.23 10.83 -18.72
N GLY A 282 2.23 10.52 -17.89
CA GLY A 282 2.94 11.52 -17.08
C GLY A 282 2.08 12.19 -16.00
N GLY A 283 0.89 11.67 -15.68
CA GLY A 283 0.01 12.26 -14.67
C GLY A 283 -0.78 13.47 -15.14
N SER A 284 -0.84 13.73 -16.45
CA SER A 284 -1.58 14.86 -17.03
C SER A 284 -2.96 14.42 -17.57
N PRO A 285 -4.07 14.86 -16.96
CA PRO A 285 -5.41 14.58 -17.46
C PRO A 285 -5.72 15.16 -18.85
N GLU A 286 -4.99 16.20 -19.28
CA GLU A 286 -5.16 16.80 -20.62
C GLU A 286 -4.70 15.85 -21.73
N MET A 287 -3.70 15.01 -21.44
CA MET A 287 -3.16 14.04 -22.39
C MET A 287 -3.79 12.65 -22.23
N ALA A 288 -4.87 12.56 -21.46
CA ALA A 288 -5.47 11.30 -21.12
C ALA A 288 -6.06 10.57 -22.33
N VAL A 289 -6.14 9.26 -22.21
CA VAL A 289 -6.89 8.39 -23.12
C VAL A 289 -7.81 7.51 -22.30
N VAL A 290 -9.00 7.24 -22.82
CA VAL A 290 -9.85 6.21 -22.21
C VAL A 290 -9.24 4.85 -22.52
N ALA A 291 -9.04 4.04 -21.50
CA ALA A 291 -8.45 2.72 -21.61
C ALA A 291 -9.47 1.58 -21.54
N GLY A 292 -10.68 1.87 -21.10
CA GLY A 292 -11.78 0.92 -21.12
C GLY A 292 -13.00 1.40 -20.35
N SER A 293 -14.09 0.68 -20.56
CA SER A 293 -15.37 0.85 -19.87
C SER A 293 -15.41 0.02 -18.60
N LEU A 294 -16.13 0.51 -17.60
CA LEU A 294 -16.37 -0.16 -16.33
C LEU A 294 -17.87 -0.29 -16.11
N TYR A 295 -18.32 -1.46 -15.67
CA TYR A 295 -19.69 -1.61 -15.17
C TYR A 295 -19.88 -0.78 -13.90
N SER A 296 -21.08 -0.25 -13.73
CA SER A 296 -21.48 0.53 -12.56
C SER A 296 -22.91 0.20 -12.15
N GLU A 297 -23.39 0.77 -11.03
CA GLU A 297 -24.79 0.57 -10.60
C GLU A 297 -25.80 1.10 -11.62
N GLU A 298 -25.46 2.17 -12.33
CA GLU A 298 -26.31 2.74 -13.39
C GLU A 298 -26.24 1.90 -14.69
N HIS A 299 -25.10 1.23 -14.93
CA HIS A 299 -24.83 0.46 -16.13
C HIS A 299 -24.24 -0.92 -15.75
N PRO A 300 -25.07 -1.84 -15.23
CA PRO A 300 -24.62 -3.12 -14.71
C PRO A 300 -24.21 -4.08 -15.83
N ALA A 301 -23.50 -5.15 -15.45
CA ALA A 301 -23.15 -6.23 -16.38
C ALA A 301 -24.41 -6.91 -16.96
N PRO A 302 -24.44 -7.27 -18.26
CA PRO A 302 -25.62 -7.85 -18.90
C PRO A 302 -25.83 -9.35 -18.61
N GLY A 303 -24.93 -9.97 -17.85
CA GLY A 303 -24.93 -11.41 -17.59
C GLY A 303 -24.34 -11.77 -16.23
N THR A 304 -24.51 -13.02 -15.84
CA THR A 304 -24.07 -13.55 -14.54
C THR A 304 -23.34 -14.89 -14.67
N LYS A 305 -23.29 -15.47 -15.88
CA LYS A 305 -22.61 -16.75 -16.10
C LYS A 305 -21.20 -16.55 -16.64
N GLN A 306 -20.31 -17.48 -16.31
CA GLN A 306 -18.91 -17.43 -16.75
C GLN A 306 -18.71 -17.78 -18.23
N ASN A 307 -19.56 -18.67 -18.77
CA ASN A 307 -19.39 -19.27 -20.10
C ASN A 307 -20.36 -18.68 -21.14
N GLU A 308 -20.62 -17.38 -21.07
CA GLU A 308 -21.48 -16.69 -22.03
C GLU A 308 -20.82 -15.45 -22.62
N VAL A 309 -21.19 -15.14 -23.87
CA VAL A 309 -20.89 -13.87 -24.53
C VAL A 309 -22.20 -13.17 -24.80
N ILE A 310 -22.33 -11.91 -24.40
CA ILE A 310 -23.56 -11.12 -24.56
C ILE A 310 -23.20 -9.77 -25.15
N LEU A 311 -23.86 -9.43 -26.27
CA LEU A 311 -23.91 -8.07 -26.80
C LEU A 311 -25.36 -7.59 -26.67
N LEU A 312 -25.59 -6.68 -25.73
CA LEU A 312 -26.91 -6.10 -25.45
C LEU A 312 -26.97 -4.66 -25.99
N ALA A 313 -27.95 -4.39 -26.84
CA ALA A 313 -28.20 -3.07 -27.41
C ALA A 313 -29.19 -2.24 -26.57
N PRO A 314 -29.20 -0.90 -26.69
CA PRO A 314 -30.12 -0.03 -25.93
C PRO A 314 -31.61 -0.24 -26.23
N ASP A 315 -31.95 -0.83 -27.38
CA ASP A 315 -33.33 -1.19 -27.75
C ASP A 315 -33.76 -2.57 -27.21
N GLY A 316 -32.88 -3.23 -26.44
CA GLY A 316 -33.08 -4.56 -25.89
C GLY A 316 -32.77 -5.70 -26.86
N ALA A 317 -32.30 -5.41 -28.09
CA ALA A 317 -31.82 -6.45 -28.99
C ALA A 317 -30.54 -7.10 -28.41
N GLU A 318 -30.43 -8.41 -28.60
CA GLU A 318 -29.37 -9.20 -27.98
C GLU A 318 -28.77 -10.20 -28.97
N ILE A 319 -27.44 -10.27 -28.98
CA ILE A 319 -26.67 -11.40 -29.52
C ILE A 319 -26.02 -12.11 -28.33
N ARG A 320 -26.36 -13.38 -28.11
CA ARG A 320 -25.84 -14.19 -27.01
C ARG A 320 -25.33 -15.54 -27.47
N TYR A 321 -24.17 -15.94 -26.98
CA TYR A 321 -23.69 -17.32 -27.06
C TYR A 321 -23.57 -17.92 -25.65
N ASP A 322 -24.25 -19.04 -25.38
CA ASP A 322 -24.16 -19.82 -24.14
C ASP A 322 -23.42 -21.13 -24.46
N ALA A 323 -22.18 -21.27 -23.98
CA ALA A 323 -21.33 -22.41 -24.30
C ALA A 323 -21.75 -23.70 -23.57
N GLU A 324 -22.46 -23.61 -22.44
CA GLU A 324 -22.98 -24.79 -21.74
C GLU A 324 -24.08 -25.46 -22.55
N LYS A 325 -24.86 -24.66 -23.28
CA LYS A 325 -25.93 -25.12 -24.16
C LYS A 325 -25.49 -25.30 -25.61
N GLY A 326 -24.31 -24.80 -25.97
CA GLY A 326 -23.86 -24.69 -27.37
C GLY A 326 -24.80 -23.85 -28.22
N ALA A 327 -25.41 -22.80 -27.64
CA ALA A 327 -26.52 -22.08 -28.25
C ALA A 327 -26.17 -20.63 -28.59
N LEU A 328 -26.25 -20.28 -29.87
CA LEU A 328 -26.26 -18.89 -30.34
C LEU A 328 -27.72 -18.41 -30.48
N THR A 329 -28.04 -17.28 -29.88
CA THR A 329 -29.35 -16.63 -30.02
C THR A 329 -29.20 -15.18 -30.44
N VAL A 330 -29.99 -14.77 -31.44
CA VAL A 330 -30.18 -13.37 -31.83
C VAL A 330 -31.67 -13.03 -31.65
N LYS A 331 -31.99 -12.10 -30.76
CA LYS A 331 -33.37 -11.78 -30.37
C LYS A 331 -33.59 -10.27 -30.26
N GLY A 332 -34.86 -9.85 -30.27
CA GLY A 332 -35.25 -8.44 -30.13
C GLY A 332 -34.99 -7.57 -31.37
N ILE A 333 -34.42 -8.14 -32.44
CA ILE A 333 -34.16 -7.42 -33.69
C ILE A 333 -35.43 -7.26 -34.54
N LYS A 334 -35.48 -6.20 -35.35
CA LYS A 334 -36.55 -5.99 -36.34
C LYS A 334 -36.29 -6.70 -37.66
N THR A 335 -35.03 -6.71 -38.11
CA THR A 335 -34.61 -7.29 -39.40
C THR A 335 -33.25 -7.96 -39.26
N ALA A 336 -33.03 -9.06 -39.98
CA ALA A 336 -31.73 -9.65 -40.21
C ALA A 336 -31.51 -9.77 -41.72
N GLU A 337 -30.39 -9.25 -42.21
CA GLU A 337 -30.00 -9.34 -43.62
C GLU A 337 -28.68 -10.10 -43.71
N ILE A 338 -28.64 -11.13 -44.57
CA ILE A 338 -27.42 -11.89 -44.87
C ILE A 338 -27.23 -11.86 -46.38
N SER A 339 -26.20 -11.17 -46.82
CA SER A 339 -25.85 -11.00 -48.23
C SER A 339 -24.49 -11.63 -48.50
N ALA A 340 -24.46 -12.64 -49.35
CA ALA A 340 -23.24 -13.35 -49.75
C ALA A 340 -23.18 -13.45 -51.28
N GLU A 341 -21.99 -13.23 -51.85
CA GLU A 341 -21.79 -13.24 -53.30
C GLU A 341 -21.95 -14.65 -53.91
N THR A 342 -21.49 -15.67 -53.19
CA THR A 342 -21.43 -17.04 -53.72
C THR A 342 -22.53 -17.93 -53.17
N ARG A 343 -22.64 -18.06 -51.83
CA ARG A 343 -23.55 -19.01 -51.20
C ARG A 343 -23.78 -18.70 -49.72
N ILE A 344 -24.98 -19.02 -49.24
CA ILE A 344 -25.29 -19.25 -47.82
C ILE A 344 -25.65 -20.73 -47.68
N THR A 345 -25.03 -21.44 -46.73
CA THR A 345 -25.31 -22.85 -46.42
C THR A 345 -25.95 -22.96 -45.04
N LEU A 346 -27.06 -23.70 -44.94
CA LEU A 346 -27.73 -24.04 -43.69
C LEU A 346 -27.64 -25.56 -43.50
N ASP A 347 -26.60 -26.03 -42.82
CA ASP A 347 -26.37 -27.46 -42.57
C ASP A 347 -26.89 -27.83 -41.18
N THR A 348 -28.09 -28.37 -41.13
CA THR A 348 -28.80 -28.74 -39.91
C THR A 348 -29.91 -29.75 -40.26
N PRO A 349 -30.28 -30.66 -39.34
CA PRO A 349 -31.40 -31.56 -39.56
C PRO A 349 -32.74 -30.84 -39.85
N ALA A 350 -32.91 -29.61 -39.39
CA ALA A 350 -34.12 -28.82 -39.62
C ALA A 350 -33.83 -27.33 -39.76
N VAL A 351 -34.49 -26.70 -40.75
CA VAL A 351 -34.60 -25.25 -40.91
C VAL A 351 -36.08 -24.88 -40.85
N GLU A 352 -36.46 -24.06 -39.88
CA GLU A 352 -37.85 -23.66 -39.66
C GLU A 352 -38.11 -22.21 -40.07
N CYS A 353 -39.00 -22.02 -41.05
CA CYS A 353 -39.60 -20.73 -41.36
C CYS A 353 -41.06 -20.74 -40.88
N THR A 354 -41.34 -20.08 -39.76
CA THR A 354 -42.63 -20.19 -39.06
C THR A 354 -43.78 -19.45 -39.73
N LYS A 355 -43.47 -18.55 -40.67
CA LYS A 355 -44.47 -17.78 -41.42
C LYS A 355 -44.28 -17.94 -42.92
N HIS A 356 -43.67 -16.97 -43.57
CA HIS A 356 -43.61 -16.91 -45.02
C HIS A 356 -42.18 -17.10 -45.53
N LEU A 357 -41.97 -18.13 -46.35
CA LEU A 357 -40.76 -18.29 -47.14
C LEU A 357 -40.99 -17.70 -48.53
N LYS A 358 -40.25 -16.63 -48.85
CA LYS A 358 -40.20 -16.06 -50.20
C LYS A 358 -38.88 -16.41 -50.85
N ALA A 359 -38.92 -17.18 -51.93
CA ALA A 359 -37.75 -17.58 -52.69
C ALA A 359 -37.94 -17.24 -54.18
N ARG A 360 -36.85 -16.88 -54.87
CA ARG A 360 -36.87 -16.64 -56.32
C ARG A 360 -36.95 -17.96 -57.09
N THR A 361 -36.18 -18.94 -56.65
CA THR A 361 -36.17 -20.32 -57.14
C THR A 361 -36.18 -21.24 -55.93
N PHE A 362 -36.70 -22.44 -56.10
CA PHE A 362 -36.76 -23.44 -55.05
C PHE A 362 -36.49 -24.82 -55.64
N GLU A 363 -35.60 -25.58 -55.01
CA GLU A 363 -35.19 -26.92 -55.42
C GLU A 363 -35.28 -27.85 -54.20
N LEU A 364 -35.87 -29.03 -54.40
CA LEU A 364 -36.03 -30.08 -53.41
C LEU A 364 -35.39 -31.35 -53.97
N THR A 365 -34.29 -31.78 -53.38
CA THR A 365 -33.53 -32.94 -53.89
C THR A 365 -34.17 -34.27 -53.51
N ASP A 366 -34.54 -34.43 -52.24
CA ASP A 366 -35.02 -35.71 -51.68
C ASP A 366 -36.53 -35.72 -51.42
N GLY A 367 -37.26 -34.74 -51.96
CA GLY A 367 -38.71 -34.60 -51.78
C GLY A 367 -39.12 -34.09 -50.40
N GLY A 368 -40.35 -34.42 -50.00
CA GLY A 368 -40.94 -33.95 -48.74
C GLY A 368 -42.47 -34.04 -48.74
N THR A 369 -43.11 -33.41 -47.74
CA THR A 369 -44.57 -33.30 -47.69
C THR A 369 -45.00 -31.83 -47.80
N MET A 370 -46.04 -31.58 -48.59
CA MET A 370 -46.73 -30.29 -48.66
C MET A 370 -48.16 -30.49 -48.15
N LYS A 371 -48.61 -29.60 -47.26
CA LYS A 371 -49.96 -29.65 -46.65
C LYS A 371 -50.66 -28.31 -46.84
N GLY A 372 -51.98 -28.34 -46.91
CA GLY A 372 -52.82 -27.17 -47.20
C GLY A 372 -52.96 -26.91 -48.70
N ASP A 373 -53.64 -25.82 -49.03
CA ASP A 373 -53.90 -25.44 -50.41
C ASP A 373 -52.66 -24.83 -51.06
N ILE A 374 -52.34 -25.27 -52.27
CA ILE A 374 -51.23 -24.75 -53.07
C ILE A 374 -51.79 -24.16 -54.37
N THR A 375 -51.63 -22.86 -54.52
CA THR A 375 -51.99 -22.15 -55.76
C THR A 375 -50.74 -21.98 -56.62
N HIS A 376 -50.73 -22.62 -57.79
CA HIS A 376 -49.70 -22.45 -58.81
C HIS A 376 -50.26 -21.71 -60.02
N SER A 377 -49.53 -20.71 -60.52
CA SER A 377 -49.90 -19.91 -61.69
C SER A 377 -48.63 -19.49 -62.45
N ASN A 378 -48.79 -18.96 -63.66
CA ASN A 378 -47.70 -18.43 -64.49
C ASN A 378 -46.58 -19.45 -64.82
N GLY A 379 -46.95 -20.70 -65.09
CA GLY A 379 -46.00 -21.75 -65.46
C GLY A 379 -46.66 -23.11 -65.66
N ASN A 380 -45.84 -24.15 -65.84
CA ASN A 380 -46.28 -25.55 -65.90
C ASN A 380 -45.92 -26.28 -64.61
N LEU A 381 -46.92 -26.86 -63.93
CA LEU A 381 -46.68 -27.86 -62.90
C LEU A 381 -46.51 -29.22 -63.56
N ARG A 382 -45.31 -29.80 -63.49
CA ARG A 382 -44.98 -31.11 -64.06
C ARG A 382 -44.68 -32.14 -62.97
N SER A 383 -45.17 -33.36 -63.16
CA SER A 383 -44.82 -34.52 -62.34
C SER A 383 -44.46 -35.67 -63.24
N ASN A 384 -43.25 -36.24 -63.07
CA ASN A 384 -42.73 -37.34 -63.90
C ASN A 384 -42.88 -37.10 -65.42
N GLY A 385 -42.63 -35.86 -65.88
CA GLY A 385 -42.75 -35.47 -67.29
C GLY A 385 -44.15 -35.06 -67.76
N VAL A 386 -45.21 -35.29 -66.97
CA VAL A 386 -46.59 -34.95 -67.33
C VAL A 386 -46.95 -33.55 -66.83
N THR A 387 -47.49 -32.69 -67.70
CA THR A 387 -48.00 -31.36 -67.31
C THR A 387 -49.42 -31.49 -66.76
N VAL A 388 -49.59 -31.25 -65.46
CA VAL A 388 -50.79 -31.64 -64.69
C VAL A 388 -52.07 -30.98 -65.24
N HIS A 389 -52.04 -29.70 -65.58
CA HIS A 389 -53.25 -28.95 -65.98
C HIS A 389 -53.61 -29.06 -67.46
N THR A 390 -52.77 -29.70 -68.29
CA THR A 390 -53.02 -29.87 -69.74
C THR A 390 -52.93 -31.33 -70.20
N HIS A 391 -52.79 -32.29 -69.28
CA HIS A 391 -52.65 -33.68 -69.69
C HIS A 391 -53.95 -34.21 -70.30
N VAL A 392 -53.78 -35.09 -71.29
CA VAL A 392 -54.88 -35.77 -71.99
C VAL A 392 -54.79 -37.27 -71.74
N HIS A 393 -55.93 -37.95 -71.81
CA HIS A 393 -56.01 -39.40 -71.69
C HIS A 393 -56.20 -40.02 -73.08
N ASN A 394 -55.41 -41.04 -73.40
CA ASN A 394 -55.53 -41.80 -74.66
C ASN A 394 -56.45 -43.02 -74.47
N GLY A 395 -57.01 -43.55 -75.57
CA GLY A 395 -57.82 -44.77 -75.54
C GLY A 395 -59.27 -44.58 -75.10
N VAL A 396 -59.77 -43.33 -75.08
CA VAL A 396 -61.16 -42.98 -74.76
C VAL A 396 -61.79 -42.18 -75.90
N GLN A 397 -63.08 -42.38 -76.16
CA GLN A 397 -63.83 -41.61 -77.15
C GLN A 397 -64.37 -40.33 -76.52
N SER A 398 -64.09 -39.18 -77.12
CA SER A 398 -64.59 -37.88 -76.64
C SER A 398 -66.12 -37.80 -76.75
N GLY A 399 -66.81 -37.62 -75.62
CA GLY A 399 -68.25 -37.35 -75.57
C GLY A 399 -68.59 -35.85 -75.58
N GLY A 400 -69.84 -35.51 -75.89
CA GLY A 400 -70.32 -34.12 -75.93
C GLY A 400 -70.79 -33.53 -74.59
N SER A 401 -70.75 -34.31 -73.50
CA SER A 401 -71.23 -33.92 -72.17
C SER A 401 -70.09 -33.88 -71.16
N MET A 402 -70.09 -32.91 -70.24
CA MET A 402 -69.17 -32.90 -69.09
C MET A 402 -69.65 -33.93 -68.06
N THR A 403 -68.79 -34.89 -67.72
CA THR A 403 -68.96 -35.67 -66.50
C THR A 403 -68.66 -34.76 -65.32
N GLY A 404 -69.62 -34.50 -64.43
CA GLY A 404 -69.39 -33.71 -63.21
C GLY A 404 -68.27 -34.28 -62.31
N GLY A 405 -67.87 -33.53 -61.27
CA GLY A 405 -66.69 -33.84 -60.44
C GLY A 405 -66.72 -35.18 -59.68
N ARG A 406 -65.53 -35.80 -59.61
CA ARG A 406 -65.04 -37.01 -58.91
C ARG A 406 -66.08 -38.04 -58.41
N ASN A 407 -66.21 -39.14 -59.16
CA ASN A 407 -66.72 -40.43 -58.66
C ASN A 407 -65.59 -41.17 -57.92
N ASP A 408 -65.55 -41.11 -56.59
CA ASP A 408 -64.76 -42.05 -55.80
C ASP A 408 -65.56 -43.37 -55.64
N THR A 409 -65.45 -44.28 -56.60
CA THR A 409 -66.04 -45.64 -56.47
C THR A 409 -65.08 -46.57 -55.74
N GLY A 410 -65.15 -46.55 -54.42
CA GLY A 410 -64.57 -47.57 -53.54
C GLY A 410 -65.64 -48.45 -52.93
N MET A 411 -66.35 -49.25 -53.74
CA MET A 411 -67.14 -50.39 -53.24
C MET A 411 -67.33 -51.44 -54.34
N HIS A 412 -66.36 -52.33 -54.51
CA HIS A 412 -66.63 -53.65 -55.06
C HIS A 412 -66.88 -54.59 -53.88
N ARG A 413 -68.16 -54.80 -53.54
CA ARG A 413 -68.57 -56.02 -52.84
C ARG A 413 -68.42 -57.17 -53.85
N HIS A 414 -67.53 -58.10 -53.57
CA HIS A 414 -67.62 -59.43 -54.17
C HIS A 414 -68.71 -60.19 -53.40
N GLU A 415 -69.87 -60.37 -54.02
CA GLU A 415 -70.75 -61.49 -53.69
C GLU A 415 -70.23 -62.74 -54.40
N PRO A 416 -70.20 -63.91 -53.73
CA PRO A 416 -69.79 -65.15 -54.34
C PRO A 416 -70.95 -65.73 -55.16
N ALA A 417 -70.66 -66.16 -56.39
CA ALA A 417 -71.58 -66.97 -57.18
C ALA A 417 -71.07 -68.41 -57.21
N TRP A 418 -71.77 -69.24 -56.43
CA TRP A 418 -71.90 -70.71 -56.39
C TRP A 418 -70.71 -71.53 -55.87
#